data_AF-A0A7C6A6A5-F1
#
_entry.id   AF-A0A7C6A6A5-F1
#
_cell.length_a   1.000
_cell.length_b   1.000
_cell.length_c   1.000
_cell.angle_alpha   90.00
_cell.angle_beta   90.00
_cell.angle_gamma   90.00
#
_symmetry.space_group_name_H-M   'P 1'
#
loop_
_entity.id
_entity.type
_entity.pdbx_description
1 polymer ?
#
loop_
_entity_poly.entity_id
_entity_poly.type
_entity_poly.pdbx_seq_one_letter_code
_entity_poly.pdbx_strand_id
1 'polypeptide(L)'
;MNIGIYLVSNYPKKSTFLEAVEICNNLDVDFLEIGIPFSDPIADGEVLEKVSFEMLEKYSTLDFFESLFEVKKLFKKRLYAMTYSNIPHSLKDQFNKYSKVLDGVILADLPTREAIIFEKKLGCNIIKFATPESRLSDLDLAIKSTKDFIYFISKRGITGGNFALDSPNGAKNKLLQETY
;
A
#
# COMPACT_ATOMS: atom_id res chain seq x y z
N MET A 1 -10.26 17.90 3.93
CA MET A 1 -10.27 16.44 4.11
C MET A 1 -9.53 15.89 2.92
N ASN A 2 -8.46 15.11 3.10
CA ASN A 2 -7.74 14.52 1.96
C ASN A 2 -8.41 13.19 1.60
N ILE A 3 -8.84 13.04 0.36
CA ILE A 3 -9.48 11.84 -0.19
C ILE A 3 -8.48 11.12 -1.10
N GLY A 4 -8.09 9.92 -0.68
CA GLY A 4 -7.30 8.99 -1.48
C GLY A 4 -8.15 7.89 -2.08
N ILE A 5 -7.87 7.50 -3.31
CA ILE A 5 -8.49 6.31 -3.94
C ILE A 5 -7.41 5.26 -4.22
N TYR A 6 -7.70 4.03 -3.84
CA TYR A 6 -6.88 2.86 -4.16
C TYR A 6 -7.42 2.18 -5.43
N LEU A 7 -6.53 1.93 -6.40
CA LEU A 7 -6.82 1.20 -7.63
C LEU A 7 -5.77 0.11 -7.83
N VAL A 8 -6.16 -1.06 -8.32
CA VAL A 8 -5.20 -2.10 -8.71
C VAL A 8 -4.75 -1.87 -10.15
N SER A 9 -3.43 -1.87 -10.36
CA SER A 9 -2.85 -1.61 -11.68
C SER A 9 -3.41 -2.56 -12.72
N ASN A 10 -3.89 -1.98 -13.83
CA ASN A 10 -4.48 -2.66 -14.98
C ASN A 10 -5.76 -3.47 -14.70
N TYR A 11 -6.36 -3.44 -13.52
CA TYR A 11 -7.58 -4.21 -13.23
C TYR A 11 -8.86 -3.51 -13.74
N PRO A 12 -9.84 -4.24 -14.30
CA PRO A 12 -9.78 -5.64 -14.76
C PRO A 12 -9.05 -5.82 -16.11
N LYS A 13 -8.84 -4.69 -16.81
CA LYS A 13 -7.96 -4.56 -17.98
C LYS A 13 -7.41 -3.13 -18.02
N LYS A 14 -6.26 -2.95 -18.65
CA LYS A 14 -5.55 -1.66 -18.71
C LYS A 14 -6.43 -0.47 -19.11
N SER A 15 -7.31 -0.62 -20.11
CA SER A 15 -8.17 0.49 -20.57
C SER A 15 -9.13 0.96 -19.47
N THR A 16 -9.79 0.02 -18.79
CA THR A 16 -10.76 0.32 -17.72
C THR A 16 -10.05 0.91 -16.49
N PHE A 17 -8.85 0.44 -16.18
CA PHE A 17 -8.01 1.03 -15.13
C PHE A 17 -7.68 2.50 -15.44
N LEU A 18 -7.28 2.82 -16.68
CA LEU A 18 -6.96 4.20 -17.06
C LEU A 18 -8.21 5.11 -17.12
N GLU A 19 -9.36 4.57 -17.55
CA GLU A 19 -10.66 5.26 -17.47
C GLU A 19 -10.99 5.61 -16.00
N ALA A 20 -10.78 4.68 -15.06
CA ALA A 20 -10.99 4.93 -13.64
C ALA A 20 -10.06 6.02 -13.08
N VAL A 21 -8.81 6.05 -13.53
CA VAL A 21 -7.85 7.11 -13.17
C VAL A 21 -8.32 8.48 -13.67
N GLU A 22 -8.83 8.57 -14.90
CA GLU A 22 -9.36 9.81 -15.46
C GLU A 22 -10.62 10.27 -14.71
N ILE A 23 -11.51 9.34 -14.34
CA ILE A 23 -12.66 9.64 -13.48
C ILE A 23 -12.19 10.20 -12.13
N CYS A 24 -11.20 9.58 -11.48
CA CYS A 24 -10.64 10.09 -10.24
C CYS A 24 -10.07 11.50 -10.38
N ASN A 25 -9.37 11.78 -11.50
CA ASN A 25 -8.88 13.13 -11.81
C ASN A 25 -10.03 14.13 -11.95
N ASN A 26 -11.11 13.77 -12.65
CA ASN A 26 -12.28 14.64 -12.87
C ASN A 26 -13.09 14.88 -11.58
N LEU A 27 -13.07 13.92 -10.65
CA LEU A 27 -13.66 14.06 -9.32
C LEU A 27 -12.76 14.80 -8.32
N ASP A 28 -11.60 15.27 -8.78
CA ASP A 28 -10.65 16.06 -8.00
C ASP A 28 -10.15 15.36 -6.72
N VAL A 29 -10.00 14.03 -6.73
CA VAL A 29 -9.44 13.30 -5.58
C VAL A 29 -8.02 13.80 -5.28
N ASP A 30 -7.60 13.79 -4.01
CA ASP A 30 -6.34 14.42 -3.61
C ASP A 30 -5.11 13.60 -4.00
N PHE A 31 -5.23 12.28 -3.94
CA PHE A 31 -4.16 11.36 -4.29
C PHE A 31 -4.68 10.00 -4.77
N LEU A 32 -3.83 9.30 -5.52
CA LEU A 32 -4.05 7.91 -5.91
C LEU A 32 -3.02 7.00 -5.28
N GLU A 33 -3.48 5.83 -4.84
CA GLU A 33 -2.65 4.70 -4.46
C GLU A 33 -2.85 3.59 -5.50
N ILE A 34 -1.77 3.22 -6.19
CA ILE A 34 -1.81 2.17 -7.20
C ILE A 34 -1.23 0.88 -6.61
N GLY A 35 -2.08 -0.10 -6.37
CA GLY A 35 -1.69 -1.45 -5.98
C GLY A 35 -1.03 -2.18 -7.13
N ILE A 36 0.16 -2.73 -6.90
CA ILE A 36 0.88 -3.57 -7.85
C ILE A 36 0.59 -5.04 -7.53
N PRO A 37 -0.11 -5.79 -8.42
CA PRO A 37 -0.33 -7.22 -8.22
C PRO A 37 0.95 -8.00 -7.92
N PHE A 38 0.89 -8.86 -6.92
CA PHE A 38 2.04 -9.64 -6.44
C PHE A 38 1.67 -11.10 -6.20
N SER A 39 2.63 -12.00 -6.43
CA SER A 39 2.41 -13.46 -6.39
C SER A 39 2.33 -14.04 -4.99
N ASP A 40 2.80 -13.31 -3.97
CA ASP A 40 2.75 -13.71 -2.57
C ASP A 40 2.19 -12.58 -1.69
N PRO A 41 0.91 -12.20 -1.87
CA PRO A 41 0.34 -10.98 -1.32
C PRO A 41 -0.10 -11.17 0.14
N ILE A 42 0.84 -11.49 1.04
CA ILE A 42 0.57 -11.88 2.45
C ILE A 42 -0.19 -10.82 3.29
N ALA A 43 -0.18 -9.56 2.86
CA ALA A 43 -0.84 -8.46 3.57
C ALA A 43 -2.24 -8.14 3.01
N ASP A 44 -2.58 -8.69 1.85
CA ASP A 44 -3.83 -8.45 1.15
C ASP A 44 -4.92 -9.43 1.61
N GLY A 45 -6.18 -9.01 1.60
CA GLY A 45 -7.30 -9.91 1.85
C GLY A 45 -7.70 -10.71 0.62
N GLU A 46 -8.57 -11.70 0.81
CA GLU A 46 -8.97 -12.67 -0.21
C GLU A 46 -9.41 -12.04 -1.55
N VAL A 47 -10.05 -10.85 -1.50
CA VAL A 47 -10.48 -10.13 -2.71
C VAL A 47 -9.28 -9.63 -3.51
N LEU A 48 -8.31 -8.98 -2.85
CA LEU A 48 -7.11 -8.44 -3.49
C LEU A 48 -6.12 -9.54 -3.89
N GLU A 49 -6.06 -10.63 -3.13
CA GLU A 49 -5.32 -11.84 -3.49
C GLU A 49 -5.85 -12.44 -4.80
N LYS A 50 -7.16 -12.68 -4.91
CA LYS A 50 -7.80 -13.19 -6.14
C LYS A 50 -7.54 -12.28 -7.34
N VAL A 51 -7.72 -10.97 -7.16
CA VAL A 51 -7.43 -9.98 -8.20
C VAL A 51 -5.96 -10.04 -8.61
N SER A 52 -5.03 -10.17 -7.65
CA SER A 52 -3.60 -10.24 -7.95
C SER A 52 -3.26 -11.46 -8.82
N PHE A 53 -3.78 -12.63 -8.48
CA PHE A 53 -3.59 -13.84 -9.28
C PHE A 53 -4.18 -13.70 -10.69
N GLU A 54 -5.42 -13.22 -10.82
CA GLU A 54 -6.06 -13.01 -12.11
C GLU A 54 -5.25 -12.05 -13.00
N MET A 55 -4.71 -10.99 -12.42
CA MET A 55 -3.95 -10.00 -13.16
C MET A 55 -2.55 -10.51 -13.56
N LEU A 56 -1.91 -11.33 -12.73
CA LEU A 56 -0.61 -11.94 -13.01
C LEU A 56 -0.67 -13.00 -14.13
N GLU A 57 -1.84 -13.58 -14.42
CA GLU A 57 -2.04 -14.42 -15.60
C GLU A 57 -1.99 -13.63 -16.92
N LYS A 58 -2.28 -12.32 -16.87
CA LYS A 58 -2.46 -11.46 -18.05
C LYS A 58 -1.31 -10.49 -18.27
N TYR A 59 -0.58 -10.14 -17.21
CA TYR A 59 0.43 -9.08 -17.22
C TYR A 59 1.63 -9.46 -16.35
N SER A 60 2.81 -9.03 -16.78
CA SER A 60 4.02 -9.10 -15.97
C SER A 60 4.06 -7.98 -14.93
N THR A 61 4.92 -8.13 -13.91
CA THR A 61 5.19 -7.05 -12.95
C THR A 61 5.61 -5.75 -13.63
N LEU A 62 6.40 -5.83 -14.71
CA LEU A 62 6.86 -4.64 -15.45
C LEU A 62 5.69 -3.91 -16.13
N ASP A 63 4.70 -4.63 -16.67
CA ASP A 63 3.53 -4.02 -17.30
C ASP A 63 2.73 -3.14 -16.32
N PHE A 64 2.66 -3.54 -15.05
CA PHE A 64 2.02 -2.74 -14.00
C PHE A 64 2.80 -1.45 -13.72
N PHE A 65 4.12 -1.55 -13.59
CA PHE A 65 4.96 -0.37 -13.38
C PHE A 65 5.01 0.57 -14.58
N GLU A 66 5.01 0.04 -15.80
CA GLU A 66 4.94 0.86 -17.01
C GLU A 66 3.65 1.68 -17.07
N SER A 67 2.55 1.12 -16.59
CA SER A 67 1.26 1.79 -16.56
C SER A 67 1.27 3.02 -15.63
N LEU A 68 2.18 3.10 -14.65
CA LEU A 68 2.34 4.29 -13.79
C LEU A 68 2.75 5.54 -14.59
N PHE A 69 3.47 5.41 -15.70
CA PHE A 69 3.79 6.56 -16.55
C PHE A 69 2.54 7.13 -17.22
N GLU A 70 1.59 6.26 -17.60
CA GLU A 70 0.31 6.67 -18.16
C GLU A 70 -0.59 7.28 -17.08
N VAL A 71 -0.62 6.68 -15.89
CA VAL A 71 -1.32 7.25 -14.72
C VAL A 71 -0.80 8.66 -14.44
N LYS A 72 0.52 8.89 -14.39
CA LYS A 72 1.09 10.24 -14.14
C LYS A 72 0.82 11.23 -15.28
N LYS A 73 0.50 10.76 -16.50
CA LYS A 73 0.05 11.64 -17.59
C LYS A 73 -1.37 12.14 -17.33
N LEU A 74 -2.26 11.27 -16.85
CA LEU A 74 -3.68 11.56 -16.60
C LEU A 74 -3.90 12.27 -15.25
N PHE A 75 -3.21 11.84 -14.20
CA PHE A 75 -3.37 12.31 -12.83
C PHE A 75 -2.13 13.08 -12.36
N LYS A 76 -2.25 14.40 -12.19
CA LYS A 76 -1.11 15.29 -11.89
C LYS A 76 -0.84 15.52 -10.41
N LYS A 77 -1.77 15.13 -9.54
CA LYS A 77 -1.60 15.25 -8.09
C LYS A 77 -0.70 14.12 -7.55
N ARG A 78 -0.80 13.86 -6.24
CA ARG A 78 0.06 12.92 -5.53
C ARG A 78 -0.22 11.48 -5.93
N LEU A 79 0.81 10.77 -6.37
CA LEU A 79 0.70 9.39 -6.85
C LEU A 79 1.60 8.48 -6.01
N TYR A 80 1.00 7.47 -5.41
CA TYR A 80 1.69 6.47 -4.61
C TYR A 80 1.56 5.09 -5.26
N ALA A 81 2.56 4.24 -5.09
CA ALA A 81 2.44 2.82 -5.42
C ALA A 81 2.47 1.99 -4.15
N MET A 82 1.53 1.06 -4.00
CA MET A 82 1.51 0.07 -2.93
C MET A 82 1.98 -1.28 -3.47
N THR A 83 3.01 -1.84 -2.86
CA THR A 83 3.70 -3.05 -3.31
C THR A 83 4.38 -3.74 -2.13
N TYR A 84 5.04 -4.86 -2.39
CA TYR A 84 5.85 -5.61 -1.42
C TYR A 84 7.34 -5.34 -1.64
N SER A 85 8.15 -5.38 -0.59
CA SER A 85 9.59 -5.06 -0.59
C SER A 85 10.42 -5.93 -1.53
N ASN A 86 9.96 -7.16 -1.80
CA ASN A 86 10.60 -8.08 -2.72
C ASN A 86 10.65 -7.54 -4.18
N ILE A 87 9.61 -6.81 -4.60
CA ILE A 87 9.52 -6.24 -5.96
C ILE A 87 10.62 -5.20 -6.23
N PRO A 88 10.74 -4.08 -5.46
CA PRO A 88 11.80 -3.12 -5.69
C PRO A 88 13.18 -3.72 -5.46
N HIS A 89 13.31 -4.69 -4.53
CA HIS A 89 14.55 -5.42 -4.33
C HIS A 89 14.96 -6.22 -5.58
N SER A 90 14.01 -6.91 -6.22
CA SER A 90 14.24 -7.73 -7.42
C SER A 90 14.49 -6.88 -8.67
N LEU A 91 13.77 -5.77 -8.81
CA LEU A 91 13.90 -4.85 -9.95
C LEU A 91 15.18 -3.99 -9.89
N LYS A 92 15.78 -3.81 -8.70
CA LYS A 92 17.02 -3.05 -8.49
C LYS A 92 16.94 -1.67 -9.16
N ASP A 93 17.91 -1.34 -10.00
CA ASP A 93 18.01 -0.05 -10.68
C ASP A 93 16.81 0.26 -11.59
N GLN A 94 16.11 -0.76 -12.09
CA GLN A 94 14.90 -0.54 -12.89
C GLN A 94 13.80 0.10 -12.03
N PHE A 95 13.72 -0.24 -10.74
CA PHE A 95 12.76 0.37 -9.84
C PHE A 95 12.94 1.89 -9.73
N ASN A 96 14.19 2.37 -9.77
CA ASN A 96 14.51 3.81 -9.72
C ASN A 96 13.94 4.58 -10.93
N LYS A 97 13.69 3.91 -12.06
CA LYS A 97 13.03 4.52 -13.21
C LYS A 97 11.56 4.79 -12.89
N TYR A 98 10.88 3.81 -12.30
CA TYR A 98 9.45 3.88 -11.99
C TYR A 98 9.14 4.75 -10.77
N SER A 99 10.01 4.73 -9.75
CA SER A 99 9.82 5.54 -8.54
C SER A 99 9.85 7.05 -8.82
N LYS A 100 10.45 7.50 -9.93
CA LYS A 100 10.51 8.92 -10.32
C LYS A 100 9.15 9.55 -10.64
N VAL A 101 8.14 8.76 -11.00
CA VAL A 101 6.78 9.28 -11.23
C VAL A 101 5.91 9.28 -9.98
N LEU A 102 6.42 8.69 -8.89
CA LEU A 102 5.71 8.52 -7.64
C LEU A 102 6.17 9.55 -6.61
N ASP A 103 5.22 10.02 -5.82
CA ASP A 103 5.45 10.86 -4.65
C ASP A 103 5.87 10.01 -3.43
N GLY A 104 5.53 8.71 -3.43
CA GLY A 104 6.03 7.74 -2.47
C GLY A 104 5.64 6.30 -2.80
N VAL A 105 6.22 5.36 -2.06
CA VAL A 105 5.97 3.93 -2.18
C VAL A 105 5.55 3.40 -0.82
N ILE A 106 4.46 2.64 -0.79
CA ILE A 106 3.96 1.94 0.38
C ILE A 106 4.45 0.49 0.26
N LEU A 107 5.31 0.06 1.20
CA LEU A 107 5.83 -1.30 1.26
C LEU A 107 5.07 -2.07 2.35
N ALA A 108 4.05 -2.82 1.94
CA ALA A 108 3.05 -3.42 2.84
C ALA A 108 3.63 -4.40 3.87
N ASP A 109 4.78 -4.98 3.57
CA ASP A 109 5.49 -5.99 4.35
C ASP A 109 6.59 -5.42 5.26
N LEU A 110 6.89 -4.11 5.20
CA LEU A 110 7.98 -3.52 5.98
C LEU A 110 7.51 -2.73 7.20
N PRO A 111 8.01 -3.07 8.41
CA PRO A 111 7.83 -2.21 9.57
C PRO A 111 8.66 -0.92 9.43
N THR A 112 8.24 0.15 10.12
CA THR A 112 8.84 1.49 10.05
C THR A 112 10.37 1.52 10.20
N ARG A 113 10.95 0.68 11.07
CA ARG A 113 12.41 0.62 11.26
C ARG A 113 13.15 0.18 10.01
N GLU A 114 12.62 -0.81 9.30
CA GLU A 114 13.23 -1.36 8.09
C GLU A 114 12.97 -0.46 6.89
N ALA A 115 11.80 0.18 6.85
CA ALA A 115 11.43 1.15 5.81
C ALA A 115 12.46 2.28 5.65
N ILE A 116 13.05 2.78 6.75
CA ILE A 116 14.09 3.83 6.71
C ILE A 116 15.37 3.33 6.03
N ILE A 117 15.75 2.08 6.27
CA ILE A 117 16.93 1.46 5.65
C ILE A 117 16.67 1.23 4.16
N PHE A 118 15.47 0.75 3.82
CA PHE A 118 15.05 0.54 2.44
C PHE A 118 14.96 1.85 1.65
N GLU A 119 14.40 2.91 2.23
CA GLU A 119 14.32 4.25 1.63
C GLU A 119 15.71 4.76 1.23
N LYS A 120 16.72 4.60 2.10
CA LYS A 120 18.10 4.99 1.77
C LYS A 120 18.69 4.18 0.62
N LYS A 121 18.37 2.88 0.54
CA LYS A 121 18.87 1.99 -0.52
C LYS A 121 18.20 2.26 -1.87
N LEU A 122 16.89 2.48 -1.87
CA LEU A 122 16.09 2.68 -3.08
C LEU A 122 16.08 4.14 -3.56
N GLY A 123 16.48 5.09 -2.70
CA GLY A 123 16.51 6.51 -3.06
C GLY A 123 15.12 7.10 -3.34
N CYS A 124 14.04 6.47 -2.86
CA CYS A 124 12.67 6.94 -3.02
C CYS A 124 11.96 7.07 -1.67
N ASN A 125 10.96 7.96 -1.61
CA ASN A 125 10.16 8.15 -0.41
C ASN A 125 9.36 6.89 -0.09
N ILE A 126 9.63 6.26 1.06
CA ILE A 126 8.83 5.13 1.56
C ILE A 126 7.83 5.66 2.59
N ILE A 127 6.55 5.35 2.42
CA ILE A 127 5.48 5.71 3.36
C ILE A 127 5.55 4.80 4.58
N LYS A 128 5.48 5.40 5.77
CA LYS A 128 5.65 4.69 7.05
C LYS A 128 4.28 4.35 7.63
N PHE A 129 4.20 3.19 8.27
CA PHE A 129 2.99 2.75 8.95
C PHE A 129 2.96 3.16 10.41
N ALA A 130 1.75 3.36 10.92
CA ALA A 130 1.44 3.38 12.34
C ALA A 130 0.22 2.47 12.59
N THR A 131 0.23 1.81 13.74
CA THR A 131 -0.85 0.93 14.21
C THR A 131 -1.14 1.23 15.68
N PRO A 132 -2.31 0.84 16.22
CA PRO A 132 -2.58 0.93 17.66
C PRO A 132 -1.50 0.28 18.54
N GLU A 133 -0.84 -0.76 18.05
CA GLU A 133 0.24 -1.49 18.75
C GLU A 133 1.65 -0.94 18.48
N SER A 134 1.79 0.11 17.68
CA SER A 134 3.10 0.70 17.38
C SER A 134 3.75 1.22 18.66
N ARG A 135 5.01 0.85 18.87
CA ARG A 135 5.78 1.35 20.04
C ARG A 135 5.97 2.85 19.88
N LEU A 136 5.97 3.59 20.99
CA LEU A 136 6.22 5.05 20.99
C LEU A 136 7.50 5.41 20.23
N SER A 137 8.57 4.62 20.41
CA SER A 137 9.83 4.80 19.68
C SER A 137 9.69 4.68 18.16
N ASP A 138 8.80 3.80 17.69
CA ASP A 138 8.57 3.59 16.25
C ASP A 138 7.74 4.73 15.66
N LEU A 139 6.78 5.24 16.44
CA LEU A 139 6.01 6.44 16.09
C LEU A 139 6.91 7.68 16.02
N ASP A 140 7.80 7.88 17.00
CA ASP A 140 8.78 8.97 16.99
C ASP A 140 9.69 8.90 15.76
N LEU A 141 10.14 7.69 15.39
CA LEU A 141 10.92 7.47 14.18
C LEU A 141 10.11 7.76 12.92
N ALA A 142 8.85 7.32 12.84
CA ALA A 142 7.96 7.60 11.72
C ALA A 142 7.77 9.12 11.55
N ILE A 143 7.42 9.83 12.63
CA ILE A 143 7.19 11.27 12.62
C ILE A 143 8.42 12.03 12.13
N LYS A 144 9.62 11.65 12.60
CA LYS A 144 10.88 12.32 12.24
C LYS A 144 11.35 12.03 10.81
N SER A 145 10.92 10.91 10.21
CA SER A 145 11.41 10.44 8.90
C SER A 145 10.36 10.50 7.78
N THR A 146 9.12 10.84 8.10
CA THR A 146 8.03 10.96 7.12
C THR A 146 8.16 12.25 6.33
N LYS A 147 7.94 12.16 5.01
CA LYS A 147 7.97 13.32 4.10
C LYS A 147 6.57 13.79 3.69
N ASP A 148 5.60 12.88 3.59
CA ASP A 148 4.23 13.19 3.18
C ASP A 148 3.23 12.87 4.28
N PHE A 149 2.95 11.59 4.52
CA PHE A 149 1.99 11.15 5.53
C PHE A 149 2.42 9.82 6.19
N ILE A 150 1.81 9.54 7.34
CA ILE A 150 1.93 8.26 8.04
C ILE A 150 0.64 7.48 7.76
N TYR A 151 0.78 6.26 7.24
CA TYR A 151 -0.35 5.39 6.95
C TYR A 151 -0.80 4.71 8.24
N PHE A 152 -1.94 5.13 8.80
CA PHE A 152 -2.47 4.54 10.02
C PHE A 152 -3.42 3.37 9.73
N ILE A 153 -3.08 2.17 10.19
CA ILE A 153 -3.92 0.97 10.07
C ILE A 153 -4.70 0.82 11.37
N SER A 154 -6.02 1.01 11.31
CA SER A 154 -6.87 1.16 12.51
C SER A 154 -7.32 -0.15 13.18
N LYS A 155 -7.20 -1.30 12.51
CA LYS A 155 -7.58 -2.62 13.06
C LYS A 155 -6.66 -3.73 12.55
N ARG A 156 -6.54 -4.81 13.34
CA ARG A 156 -5.94 -6.06 12.90
C ARG A 156 -6.80 -6.70 11.81
N GLY A 157 -6.19 -6.97 10.67
CA GLY A 157 -6.81 -7.75 9.60
C GLY A 157 -6.23 -7.38 8.24
N ILE A 158 -6.14 -8.38 7.37
CA ILE A 158 -5.91 -8.23 5.94
C ILE A 158 -7.04 -7.40 5.30
N THR A 159 -6.70 -6.59 4.30
CA THR A 159 -7.65 -5.70 3.63
C THR A 159 -8.74 -6.50 2.90
N GLY A 160 -9.98 -6.53 3.43
CA GLY A 160 -11.13 -7.16 2.75
C GLY A 160 -11.55 -8.55 3.27
N GLY A 161 -11.05 -9.01 4.42
CA GLY A 161 -11.55 -10.20 5.11
C GLY A 161 -12.83 -9.96 5.92
N ASN A 162 -13.54 -11.04 6.30
CA ASN A 162 -14.77 -10.97 7.09
C ASN A 162 -14.59 -10.16 8.38
N PHE A 163 -15.36 -9.07 8.46
CA PHE A 163 -15.29 -8.07 9.53
C PHE A 163 -16.02 -8.56 10.78
N ALA A 164 -15.31 -9.14 11.76
CA ALA A 164 -15.81 -9.21 13.12
C ALA A 164 -15.43 -7.92 13.85
N LEU A 165 -16.43 -7.14 14.29
CA LEU A 165 -16.20 -6.08 15.25
C LEU A 165 -15.86 -6.75 16.59
N ASP A 166 -14.60 -6.70 17.02
CA ASP A 166 -14.29 -6.96 18.42
C ASP A 166 -15.06 -5.94 19.26
N SER A 167 -16.08 -6.44 19.97
CA SER A 167 -16.79 -5.65 20.95
C SER A 167 -15.79 -5.14 22.00
N PRO A 168 -15.98 -3.94 22.58
CA PRO A 168 -15.07 -3.37 23.58
C PRO A 168 -14.91 -4.21 24.87
N ASN A 169 -15.63 -5.33 24.98
CA ASN A 169 -15.68 -6.17 26.18
C ASN A 169 -14.80 -7.44 26.11
N GLY A 170 -14.10 -7.71 25.00
CA GLY A 170 -13.29 -8.92 24.83
C GLY A 170 -12.09 -9.06 25.80
N ALA A 171 -11.63 -7.95 26.39
CA ALA A 171 -10.48 -7.95 27.30
C ALA A 171 -10.82 -8.31 28.76
N LYS A 172 -12.10 -8.44 29.15
CA LYS A 172 -12.49 -8.73 30.54
C LYS A 172 -12.76 -10.19 30.87
N ASN A 173 -12.90 -11.08 29.88
CA ASN A 173 -13.27 -12.49 30.14
C ASN A 173 -12.10 -13.49 30.12
N LYS A 174 -10.85 -13.04 29.97
CA LYS A 174 -9.68 -13.94 29.98
C LYS A 174 -8.93 -14.02 31.31
N LEU A 175 -9.38 -13.30 32.34
CA LEU A 175 -8.75 -13.26 33.68
C LEU A 175 -9.53 -14.02 34.77
N LEU A 176 -10.58 -14.79 34.43
CA LEU A 176 -11.42 -15.50 35.40
C LEU A 176 -11.52 -17.02 35.19
N GLN A 177 -10.59 -17.63 34.44
CA GLN A 177 -10.55 -19.11 34.29
C GLN A 177 -9.25 -19.77 34.76
N GLU A 178 -8.42 -19.09 35.56
CA GLU A 178 -7.24 -19.69 36.21
C GLU A 178 -7.28 -19.58 37.74
N THR A 179 -8.46 -19.76 38.35
CA THR A 179 -8.53 -20.07 39.78
C THR A 179 -9.77 -20.92 40.02
N TYR A 180 -9.59 -22.24 40.00
CA TYR A 180 -10.09 -23.27 40.92
C TYR A 180 -9.77 -24.65 40.34
#